data_AF-A0A484ZNU3-F1
#
_entry.id   AF-A0A484ZNU3-F1
#
_cell.length_a   1.000
_cell.length_b   1.000
_cell.length_c   1.000
_cell.angle_alpha   90.00
_cell.angle_beta   90.00
_cell.angle_gamma   90.00
#
_symmetry.space_group_name_H-M   'P 1'
#
loop_
_entity.id
_entity.type
_entity.pdbx_description
1 polymer ?
#
loop_
_entity_poly.entity_id
_entity_poly.type
_entity_poly.pdbx_seq_one_letter_code
_entity_poly.pdbx_strand_id
1 'polypeptide(L)'
;MVGRGALNLPNLGSVVKHQQDKMPWDRVLMLLKKYVQTENPYDTGLYNIARTKQWLGYLRKEYDEASTLFSSIRAMTDKEQLSQFITSLVSENNFKVSAE
;
A
#
# COMPACT_ATOMS: atom_id res chain seq x y z
N MET A 1 -19.67 10.20 7.95
CA MET A 1 -18.24 10.40 7.64
C MET A 1 -17.53 9.05 7.62
N VAL A 2 -17.02 8.61 6.48
CA VAL A 2 -16.18 7.40 6.38
C VAL A 2 -14.72 7.82 6.61
N GLY A 3 -14.37 8.15 7.86
CA GLY A 3 -13.07 8.74 8.18
C GLY A 3 -11.94 7.72 8.25
N ARG A 4 -12.10 6.67 9.08
CA ARG A 4 -11.04 5.69 9.36
C ARG A 4 -11.15 4.40 8.54
N GLY A 5 -12.35 4.01 8.15
CA GLY A 5 -12.56 2.78 7.38
C GLY A 5 -11.93 2.83 5.98
N ALA A 6 -11.95 4.00 5.30
CA ALA A 6 -11.45 4.13 3.92
C ALA A 6 -9.93 3.95 3.81
N LEU A 7 -9.22 4.01 4.94
CA LEU A 7 -7.78 3.74 5.01
C LEU A 7 -7.47 2.26 5.19
N ASN A 8 -8.38 1.46 5.75
CA ASN A 8 -8.22 0.00 5.90
C ASN A 8 -8.55 -0.75 4.60
N LEU A 9 -9.43 -0.18 3.78
CA LEU A 9 -9.90 -0.77 2.53
C LEU A 9 -9.84 0.32 1.45
N PRO A 10 -8.87 0.26 0.52
CA PRO A 10 -8.73 1.25 -0.54
C PRO A 10 -9.99 1.33 -1.43
N ASN A 11 -10.76 0.24 -1.52
CA ASN A 11 -12.07 0.18 -2.17
C ASN A 11 -13.25 0.30 -1.20
N LEU A 12 -13.10 0.80 0.04
CA LEU A 12 -14.19 0.79 1.02
C LEU A 12 -15.46 1.49 0.52
N GLY A 13 -15.31 2.56 -0.27
CA GLY A 13 -16.44 3.23 -0.90
C GLY A 13 -17.27 2.29 -1.78
N SER A 14 -16.60 1.38 -2.50
CA SER A 14 -17.24 0.37 -3.36
C SER A 14 -17.73 -0.84 -2.56
N VAL A 15 -17.01 -1.26 -1.51
CA VAL A 15 -17.45 -2.35 -0.61
C VAL A 15 -18.73 -1.97 0.12
N VAL A 16 -18.80 -0.76 0.69
CA VAL A 16 -19.96 -0.29 1.46
C VAL A 16 -21.16 0.02 0.56
N LYS A 17 -20.91 0.55 -0.65
CA LYS A 17 -21.99 0.96 -1.57
C LYS A 17 -22.47 -0.15 -2.51
N HIS A 18 -21.60 -1.10 -2.85
CA HIS A 18 -21.85 -2.12 -3.87
C HIS A 18 -21.64 -3.56 -3.39
N GLN A 19 -21.39 -3.79 -2.09
CA GLN A 19 -21.10 -5.12 -1.52
C GLN A 19 -19.98 -5.86 -2.27
N GLN A 20 -19.03 -5.12 -2.84
CA GLN A 20 -17.88 -5.72 -3.50
C GLN A 20 -16.97 -6.40 -2.47
N ASP A 21 -16.30 -7.46 -2.89
CA ASP A 21 -15.27 -8.12 -2.10
C ASP A 21 -14.11 -7.19 -1.77
N LYS A 22 -13.39 -7.55 -0.71
CA LYS A 22 -12.16 -6.84 -0.31
C LYS A 22 -11.19 -6.81 -1.49
N MET A 23 -10.54 -5.66 -1.70
CA MET A 23 -9.56 -5.52 -2.78
C MET A 23 -8.45 -6.56 -2.60
N PRO A 24 -8.14 -7.39 -3.61
CA PRO A 24 -7.03 -8.34 -3.53
C PRO A 24 -5.71 -7.63 -3.20
N TRP A 25 -4.84 -8.29 -2.45
CA TRP A 25 -3.58 -7.71 -1.98
C TRP A 25 -2.72 -7.17 -3.13
N ASP A 26 -2.71 -7.85 -4.28
CA ASP A 26 -1.97 -7.45 -5.49
C ASP A 26 -2.42 -6.08 -6.00
N ARG A 27 -3.73 -5.80 -5.93
CA ARG A 27 -4.30 -4.50 -6.30
C ARG A 27 -3.93 -3.42 -5.26
N VAL A 28 -3.88 -3.78 -3.98
CA VAL A 28 -3.39 -2.89 -2.90
C VAL A 28 -1.91 -2.55 -3.11
N LEU A 29 -1.08 -3.53 -3.45
CA LEU A 29 0.35 -3.32 -3.77
C LEU A 29 0.54 -2.40 -4.98
N MET A 30 -0.25 -2.54 -6.04
CA MET A 30 -0.19 -1.63 -7.19
C MET A 30 -0.58 -0.20 -6.83
N LEU A 31 -1.55 -0.01 -5.93
CA LEU A 31 -1.89 1.32 -5.40
C LEU A 31 -0.75 1.90 -4.57
N LEU A 32 -0.11 1.10 -3.71
CA LEU A 32 1.06 1.50 -2.94
C LEU A 32 2.22 1.91 -3.85
N LYS A 33 2.50 1.15 -4.92
CA LYS A 33 3.50 1.50 -5.93
C LYS A 33 3.21 2.86 -6.56
N LYS A 34 1.98 3.08 -7.02
CA LYS A 34 1.58 4.36 -7.61
C LYS A 34 1.73 5.51 -6.61
N TYR A 35 1.39 5.27 -5.34
CA TYR A 35 1.49 6.26 -4.28
C TYR A 35 2.94 6.68 -4.03
N VAL A 36 3.87 5.73 -3.83
CA VAL A 36 5.28 6.05 -3.55
C VAL A 36 6.04 6.65 -4.74
N GLN A 37 5.56 6.42 -5.96
CA GLN A 37 6.05 7.05 -7.18
C GLN A 37 5.45 8.44 -7.42
N THR A 38 4.40 8.82 -6.68
CA THR A 38 3.80 10.15 -6.83
C THR A 38 4.70 11.18 -6.16
N GLU A 39 5.21 12.12 -6.93
CA GLU A 39 5.93 13.26 -6.39
C GLU A 39 4.97 14.26 -5.78
N ASN A 40 5.25 14.62 -4.53
CA ASN A 40 4.61 15.77 -3.91
C ASN A 40 5.65 16.91 -3.90
N PRO A 41 5.45 17.98 -4.68
CA PRO A 41 6.39 19.08 -4.79
C PRO A 41 6.57 19.87 -3.48
N TYR A 42 5.74 19.61 -2.46
CA TYR A 42 5.83 20.19 -1.13
C TYR A 42 6.36 19.21 -0.06
N ASP A 43 6.84 18.03 -0.47
CA ASP A 43 7.39 17.03 0.44
C ASP A 43 8.81 17.39 0.86
N THR A 44 9.05 17.45 2.17
CA THR A 44 10.37 17.66 2.78
C THR A 44 11.23 16.38 2.80
N GLY A 45 10.77 15.30 2.15
CA GLY A 45 11.48 14.04 1.90
C GLY A 45 10.92 12.85 2.69
N LEU A 46 10.30 13.10 3.85
CA LEU A 46 9.81 12.04 4.75
C LEU A 46 8.29 11.81 4.66
N TYR A 47 7.53 12.68 3.98
CA TYR A 47 6.08 12.60 3.97
C TYR A 47 5.61 11.28 3.36
N ASN A 48 6.16 10.90 2.20
CA ASN A 48 5.82 9.64 1.53
C ASN A 48 6.05 8.41 2.41
N ILE A 49 7.17 8.39 3.13
CA ILE A 49 7.53 7.28 4.02
C ILE A 49 6.58 7.21 5.21
N ALA A 50 6.38 8.33 5.91
CA ALA A 50 5.50 8.39 7.07
C ALA A 50 4.07 7.99 6.71
N ARG A 51 3.58 8.46 5.56
CA ARG A 51 2.21 8.24 5.11
C ARG A 51 1.99 6.82 4.58
N THR A 52 3.00 6.20 3.97
CA THR A 52 3.01 4.78 3.60
C THR A 52 2.99 3.88 4.84
N LYS A 53 3.86 4.14 5.83
CA LYS A 53 3.87 3.42 7.12
C LYS A 53 2.53 3.55 7.84
N GLN A 54 1.96 4.74 7.84
CA GLN A 54 0.66 5.00 8.43
C GLN A 54 -0.44 4.21 7.73
N TRP A 55 -0.44 4.16 6.39
CA TRP A 55 -1.42 3.38 5.62
C TRP A 55 -1.29 1.88 5.85
N LEU A 56 -0.08 1.32 5.88
CA LEU A 56 0.15 -0.08 6.23
C LEU A 56 -0.31 -0.42 7.65
N GLY A 57 -0.18 0.53 8.58
CA GLY A 57 -0.72 0.40 9.94
C GLY A 57 -2.24 0.24 10.01
N TYR A 58 -2.96 0.70 8.99
CA TYR A 58 -4.40 0.46 8.80
C TYR A 58 -4.66 -0.87 8.07
N LEU A 59 -3.91 -1.16 7.00
CA LEU A 59 -4.06 -2.37 6.18
C LEU A 59 -3.79 -3.68 6.96
N ARG A 60 -2.86 -3.66 7.93
CA ARG A 60 -2.53 -4.84 8.75
C ARG A 60 -3.68 -5.43 9.58
N LYS A 61 -4.82 -4.73 9.66
CA LYS A 61 -6.03 -5.27 10.30
C LYS A 61 -6.78 -6.25 9.40
N GLU A 62 -6.60 -6.14 8.09
CA GLU A 62 -7.38 -6.84 7.08
C GLU A 62 -6.50 -7.70 6.16
N TYR A 63 -5.19 -7.44 6.08
CA TYR A 63 -4.22 -8.12 5.23
C TYR A 63 -2.99 -8.52 6.05
N ASP A 64 -2.69 -9.82 6.12
CA ASP A 64 -1.51 -10.34 6.81
C ASP A 64 -0.22 -9.93 6.09
N GLU A 65 -0.27 -9.82 4.76
CA GLU A 65 0.82 -9.38 3.91
C GLU A 65 1.26 -7.94 4.23
N ALA A 66 0.33 -7.10 4.70
CA ALA A 66 0.64 -5.74 5.14
C ALA A 66 1.54 -5.74 6.38
N SER A 67 1.42 -6.73 7.27
CA SER A 67 2.31 -6.87 8.44
C SER A 67 3.74 -7.23 8.02
N THR A 68 3.89 -8.12 7.05
CA THR A 68 5.19 -8.50 6.47
C THR A 68 5.84 -7.31 5.76
N LEU A 69 5.06 -6.59 4.95
CA LEU A 69 5.52 -5.38 4.25
C LEU A 69 5.92 -4.28 5.24
N PHE A 70 5.10 -4.01 6.27
CA PHE A 70 5.40 -3.02 7.29
C PHE A 70 6.71 -3.32 8.04
N SER A 71 6.94 -4.59 8.37
CA SER A 71 8.17 -5.04 9.05
C SER A 71 9.40 -4.80 8.18
N SER A 72 9.29 -5.04 6.88
CA SER A 72 10.36 -4.82 5.90
C SER A 72 10.71 -3.34 5.75
N ILE A 73 9.70 -2.46 5.70
CA ILE A 73 9.92 -1.02 5.46
C ILE A 73 10.11 -0.20 6.75
N ARG A 74 9.91 -0.79 7.93
CA ARG A 74 9.97 -0.09 9.24
C ARG A 74 11.27 0.70 9.41
N ALA A 75 12.40 0.09 9.06
CA ALA A 75 13.73 0.68 9.19
C ALA A 75 14.12 1.60 8.01
N MET A 76 13.35 1.59 6.92
CA MET A 76 13.64 2.43 5.75
C MET A 76 13.33 3.91 6.08
N THR A 77 14.29 4.77 5.77
CA THR A 77 14.21 6.23 5.92
C THR A 77 14.42 6.97 4.60
N ASP A 78 14.67 6.23 3.52
CA ASP A 78 14.89 6.78 2.19
C ASP A 78 13.69 6.51 1.26
N LYS A 79 13.25 7.55 0.56
CA LYS A 79 12.09 7.50 -0.33
C LYS A 79 12.36 6.64 -1.56
N GLU A 80 13.55 6.75 -2.14
CA GLU A 80 13.92 5.97 -3.32
C GLU A 80 14.03 4.49 -2.99
N GLN A 81 14.64 4.16 -1.85
CA GLN A 81 14.71 2.79 -1.34
C GLN A 81 13.31 2.18 -1.15
N LEU A 82 12.38 2.93 -0.54
CA LEU A 82 10.99 2.49 -0.38
C LEU A 82 10.31 2.26 -1.73
N SER A 83 10.48 3.19 -2.68
CA SER A 83 9.88 3.12 -4.01
C SER A 83 10.41 1.93 -4.83
N GLN A 84 11.72 1.71 -4.81
CA GLN A 84 12.36 0.57 -5.47
C GLN A 84 11.90 -0.75 -4.86
N PHE A 85 11.87 -0.84 -3.52
CA PHE A 85 11.43 -2.04 -2.82
C PHE A 85 9.99 -2.44 -3.17
N ILE A 86 9.05 -1.49 -3.09
CA ILE A 86 7.64 -1.74 -3.47
C ILE A 86 7.52 -2.09 -4.96
N THR A 87 8.33 -1.47 -5.82
CA THR A 87 8.34 -1.78 -7.26
C THR A 87 8.85 -3.19 -7.56
N SER A 88 9.87 -3.67 -6.82
CA SER A 88 10.36 -5.06 -6.91
C SER A 88 9.27 -6.04 -6.52
N LEU A 89 8.60 -5.80 -5.38
CA LEU A 89 7.52 -6.65 -4.89
C LEU A 89 6.36 -6.78 -5.88
N VAL A 90 5.94 -5.69 -6.52
CA VAL A 90 4.88 -5.74 -7.54
C VAL A 90 5.32 -6.57 -8.76
N SER A 91 6.59 -6.45 -9.16
CA SER A 91 7.12 -7.19 -10.31
C SER A 91 7.19 -8.69 -10.04
N GLU A 92 7.63 -9.07 -8.84
CA GLU A 92 7.63 -10.46 -8.37
C GLU A 92 6.21 -11.03 -8.23
N ASN A 93 5.27 -10.23 -7.73
CA ASN A 93 3.89 -10.69 -7.53
C ASN A 93 3.15 -10.88 -8.87
N ASN A 94 3.39 -10.02 -9.87
CA ASN A 94 2.83 -10.19 -11.21
C ASN A 94 3.34 -11.45 -11.92
N PHE A 95 4.57 -11.87 -11.62
CA PHE A 95 5.13 -13.12 -12.15
C PHE A 95 4.43 -14.36 -11.55
N LYS A 96 4.02 -14.30 -10.29
CA LYS A 96 3.27 -15.40 -9.65
C LYS A 96 1.85 -15.54 -10.19
N VAL A 97 1.16 -14.42 -10.42
CA VAL A 97 -0.23 -14.42 -10.92
C VAL A 97 -0.36 -14.90 -12.37
N SER A 98 0.71 -14.80 -13.19
CA SER A 98 0.68 -15.32 -14.57
C SER A 98 0.99 -16.82 -14.68
N ALA A 99 1.35 -17.48 -13.58
CA ALA A 99 1.75 -18.89 -13.54
C ALA A 99 0.63 -19.84 -13.04
N GLU A 100 -0.56 -19.30 -12.72
CA GLU A 100 -1.78 -20.02 -12.35
C GLU A 100 -2.89 -19.78 -13.39
#